data_AF-A0A939IUI0-F1
#
_entry.id   AF-A0A939IUI0-F1
#
_cell.length_a   1.000
_cell.length_b   1.000
_cell.length_c   1.000
_cell.angle_alpha   90.00
_cell.angle_beta   90.00
_cell.angle_gamma   90.00
#
_symmetry.space_group_name_H-M   'P 1'
#
loop_
_entity.id
_entity.type
_entity.pdbx_description
1 polymer ?
#
loop_
_entity_poly.entity_id
_entity_poly.type
_entity_poly.pdbx_seq_one_letter_code
_entity_poly.pdbx_strand_id
1 'polypeptide(L)' 'MTKTLIDVDDDLLARVMELTGATTKKAAVNEALAQAARRGAALGYIDLLRGGAAIELDRTDVTEGAQR' A
#
# COMPACT_ATOMS: atom_id res chain seq x y z
N MET A 1 -12.23 -6.29 13.00
CA MET A 1 -12.76 -5.48 11.88
C MET A 1 -14.17 -5.05 12.20
N THR A 2 -14.50 -3.79 11.96
CA THR A 2 -15.86 -3.25 12.08
C THR A 2 -16.61 -3.48 10.77
N LYS A 3 -17.93 -3.65 10.82
CA LYS A 3 -18.76 -3.75 9.62
C LYS A 3 -18.94 -2.36 9.02
N THR A 4 -18.77 -2.25 7.71
CA THR A 4 -19.01 -1.02 6.95
C THR A 4 -19.94 -1.36 5.78
N LEU A 5 -21.01 -0.58 5.61
CA LEU A 5 -21.90 -0.69 4.46
C LEU A 5 -21.37 0.26 3.37
N ILE A 6 -21.06 -0.29 2.21
CA ILE A 6 -20.58 0.45 1.04
C ILE A 6 -21.25 -0.11 -0.21
N ASP A 7 -21.50 0.76 -1.18
CA ASP A 7 -21.89 0.34 -2.52
C ASP A 7 -20.64 -0.06 -3.31
N VAL A 8 -20.72 -1.20 -3.99
CA VAL A 8 -19.63 -1.75 -4.79
C VAL A 8 -20.21 -2.19 -6.12
N ASP A 9 -19.53 -1.84 -7.20
CA ASP A 9 -19.83 -2.35 -8.54
C ASP A 9 -19.67 -3.88 -8.55
N ASP A 10 -20.76 -4.59 -8.86
CA ASP A 10 -20.79 -6.05 -8.81
C ASP A 10 -19.94 -6.70 -9.91
N ASP A 11 -19.81 -6.06 -11.09
CA ASP A 11 -18.97 -6.57 -12.18
C ASP A 11 -17.49 -6.43 -11.82
N LEU A 12 -17.11 -5.29 -11.23
CA LEU A 12 -15.76 -5.09 -10.71
C LEU A 12 -15.44 -6.09 -9.59
N LEU A 13 -16.39 -6.32 -8.68
CA LEU A 13 -16.20 -7.26 -7.58
C LEU A 13 -16.07 -8.70 -8.07
N ALA A 14 -16.88 -9.10 -9.05
CA ALA A 14 -16.76 -10.39 -9.71
C ALA A 14 -15.38 -10.56 -10.36
N ARG A 15 -14.92 -9.52 -11.07
CA ARG A 15 -13.59 -9.54 -11.70
C ARG A 15 -12.47 -9.67 -10.68
N VAL A 16 -12.55 -8.98 -9.55
CA VAL A 16 -11.57 -9.11 -8.46
C VAL A 16 -11.63 -10.51 -7.84
N MET A 17 -12.81 -11.07 -7.64
CA MET A 17 -12.98 -12.43 -7.13
C MET A 17 -12.30 -13.46 -8.06
N GLU A 18 -12.47 -13.34 -9.37
CA GLU A 18 -11.76 -14.17 -10.35
C GLU A 18 -10.24 -14.01 -10.26
N LEU A 19 -9.75 -12.78 -10.26
CA LEU A 19 -8.31 -12.48 -10.24
C LEU A 19 -7.62 -12.96 -8.95
N THR A 20 -8.32 -12.88 -7.83
CA THR A 20 -7.80 -13.25 -6.51
C THR A 20 -8.07 -14.71 -6.14
N GLY A 21 -8.95 -15.40 -6.87
CA GLY A 21 -9.47 -16.72 -6.49
C GLY A 21 -10.36 -16.70 -5.24
N ALA A 22 -10.82 -15.53 -4.82
CA ALA A 22 -11.59 -15.37 -3.60
C ALA A 22 -13.01 -15.92 -3.76
N THR A 23 -13.41 -16.84 -2.88
CA THR A 23 -14.76 -17.43 -2.87
C THR A 23 -15.80 -16.57 -2.16
N THR A 24 -15.39 -15.47 -1.51
CA THR A 24 -16.30 -14.55 -0.83
C THR A 24 -16.00 -13.10 -1.17
N LYS A 25 -17.06 -12.27 -1.26
CA LYS A 25 -16.96 -10.82 -1.48
C LYS A 25 -16.02 -10.15 -0.48
N LYS A 26 -16.11 -10.52 0.80
CA LYS A 26 -15.23 -9.99 1.87
C LYS A 26 -13.75 -10.29 1.61
N ALA A 27 -13.42 -11.52 1.22
CA ALA A 27 -12.04 -11.90 0.94
C ALA A 27 -11.48 -11.13 -0.25
N ALA A 28 -12.28 -10.99 -1.32
CA ALA A 28 -11.92 -10.20 -2.49
C ALA A 28 -11.64 -8.73 -2.16
N VAL A 29 -12.53 -8.09 -1.40
CA VAL A 29 -12.36 -6.69 -0.98
C VAL A 29 -11.12 -6.52 -0.11
N ASN A 30 -10.91 -7.41 0.88
CA ASN A 30 -9.75 -7.31 1.76
C ASN A 30 -8.43 -7.50 1.00
N GLU A 31 -8.37 -8.45 0.06
CA GLU A 31 -7.17 -8.70 -0.73
C GLU A 31 -6.89 -7.53 -1.69
N ALA A 32 -7.92 -7.01 -2.36
CA ALA A 32 -7.78 -5.83 -3.22
C ALA A 32 -7.27 -4.60 -2.46
N LEU A 33 -7.81 -4.34 -1.26
CA LEU A 33 -7.35 -3.25 -0.40
C LEU A 33 -5.90 -3.46 0.06
N ALA A 34 -5.52 -4.70 0.40
CA ALA A 34 -4.15 -5.02 0.79
C ALA A 34 -3.18 -4.80 -0.38
N GLN A 35 -3.54 -5.18 -1.60
CA GLN A 35 -2.75 -4.91 -2.80
C GLN A 35 -2.60 -3.42 -3.08
N ALA A 36 -3.69 -2.66 -2.97
CA ALA A 36 -3.67 -1.21 -3.15
C ALA A 36 -2.76 -0.53 -2.11
N ALA A 37 -2.85 -0.93 -0.85
CA ALA A 37 -1.99 -0.41 0.22
C ALA A 37 -0.51 -0.72 -0.02
N ARG A 38 -0.18 -1.97 -0.39
CA ARG A 38 1.20 -2.36 -0.74
C ARG A 38 1.74 -1.55 -1.90
N ARG A 39 0.94 -1.34 -2.95
CA ARG A 39 1.32 -0.52 -4.11
C ARG A 39 1.54 0.93 -3.71
N GLY A 40 0.66 1.51 -2.90
CA GLY A 40 0.80 2.88 -2.39
C GLY A 40 2.09 3.06 -1.57
N ALA A 41 2.39 2.11 -0.68
CA ALA A 41 3.62 2.14 0.12
C ALA A 41 4.89 2.05 -0.77
N ALA A 42 4.88 1.17 -1.76
CA ALA A 42 6.00 1.03 -2.69
C ALA A 42 6.23 2.30 -3.54
N LEU A 43 5.16 2.95 -4.00
CA LEU A 43 5.26 4.22 -4.73
C LEU A 43 5.79 5.34 -3.85
N GLY A 44 5.28 5.47 -2.62
CA GLY A 44 5.79 6.47 -1.67
C GLY A 44 7.26 6.25 -1.32
N TYR A 45 7.72 5.00 -1.26
CA TYR A 45 9.13 4.68 -1.08
C TYR A 45 9.98 5.11 -2.30
N ILE A 46 9.50 4.87 -3.52
CA ILE A 46 10.17 5.33 -4.74
C ILE A 46 10.28 6.86 -4.76
N ASP A 47 9.22 7.57 -4.36
CA ASP A 47 9.22 9.03 -4.30
C ASP A 47 10.22 9.54 -3.26
N LEU A 48 10.32 8.88 -2.09
CA LEU A 48 11.34 9.18 -1.08
C LEU A 48 12.76 9.03 -1.64
N LEU A 49 13.02 7.94 -2.38
CA LEU A 49 14.33 7.72 -3.02
C LEU A 49 14.64 8.79 -4.06
N ARG A 50 13.66 9.15 -4.90
CA ARG A 50 13.81 10.22 -5.91
C ARG A 50 13.98 11.60 -5.30
N GLY A 51 13.38 11.84 -4.14
CA GLY A 51 13.50 13.08 -3.38
C GLY A 51 14.87 13.29 -2.74
N GLY A 52 15.80 12.33 -2.84
CA GLY A 52 17.17 12.47 -2.34
C GLY A 52 17.34 12.15 -0.85
N ALA A 53 16.29 11.73 -0.15
CA ALA A 53 16.37 11.37 1.28
C ALA A 53 17.33 10.19 1.54
N ALA A 54 17.49 9.28 0.58
CA ALA A 54 18.51 8.22 0.67
C ALA A 54 19.96 8.75 0.60
N ILE A 55 20.17 9.89 -0.06
CA ILE A 55 21.50 10.53 -0.16
C ILE A 55 21.81 11.27 1.14
N GLU A 56 20.80 11.79 1.84
CA GLU A 56 20.97 12.50 3.11
C GLU A 56 21.42 11.59 4.25
N LEU A 57 20.96 10.33 4.28
CA LEU A 57 21.32 9.34 5.31
C LEU A 57 22.73 8.74 5.15
N ASP A 58 23.33 8.85 3.96
CA ASP A 58 24.70 8.40 3.69
C ASP A 58 25.75 9.46 4.09
N ARG A 59 25.30 10.68 4.43
CA ARG A 59 26.20 11.74 4.89
C ARG A 59 26.46 11.60 6.39
N THR A 60 27.73 11.44 6.75
CA THR A 60 28.16 11.22 8.15
C THR A 60 27.81 12.39 9.07
N ASP A 61 27.77 13.63 8.55
CA ASP A 61 27.40 14.84 9.30
C ASP A 61 25.93 14.86 9.76
N VAL A 62 25.04 14.21 9.00
CA VAL A 62 23.61 14.11 9.33
C VAL A 62 23.37 13.08 10.42
N THR A 63 24.06 11.93 10.36
CA THR A 63 23.89 10.83 11.33
C THR A 63 24.40 11.20 12.71
N GLU A 64 25.51 11.94 12.81
CA GLU A 64 26.06 12.43 14.08
C GLU A 64 25.16 13.49 14.76
N GLY A 65 24.44 14.30 13.98
CA GLY A 65 23.54 15.33 14.49
C GLY A 65 22.24 14.79 15.09
N ALA A 66 21.76 13.63 14.62
CA ALA A 66 20.50 13.04 15.06
C ALA A 66 20.60 12.16 16.33
N GLN A 67 21.81 11.76 16.72
CA GLN A 67 22.06 10.89 17.88
C GLN A 67 22.34 11.65 19.18
N ARG A 68 22.20 12.97 19.18
CA ARG A 68 22.47 13.86 20.33
C ARG A 68 21.17 14.36 20.93
#